data_AF-A0A7W0Y9J2-F1
#
_entry.id   AF-A0A7W0Y9J2-F1
#
_cell.length_a   1.000
_cell.length_b   1.000
_cell.length_c   1.000
_cell.angle_alpha   90.00
_cell.angle_beta   90.00
_cell.angle_gamma   90.00
#
_symmetry.space_group_name_H-M   'P 1'
#
loop_
_entity.id
_entity.type
_entity.pdbx_description
1 polymer ?
#
loop_
_entity_poly.entity_id
_entity_poly.type
_entity_poly.pdbx_seq_one_letter_code
_entity_poly.pdbx_strand_id
1 'polypeptide(L)'
;MSYDAVWSSVIELFAERNWNISNMAKDSGLITTDWMSIDNDTPFADCGGSGITSVHGTQIRFNVLVKALDGNTSVMVNTGFRQLRSFDNVQRMVDCTSKGGVEQLIHSEVASRAAQNARVTTPQPAAPVVVTRFYCTAAPADPTHSACARTAAGCAKRQADLVAAVGDATPCAEQNAAVCFAATTTEGVAIESCHPTLNACSKQHQKSEADPASFSKVTGCVGAE
;
A
#
# COMPACT_ATOMS: atom_id res chain seq x y z
N MET A 1 1.00 18.88 -13.67
CA MET A 1 1.26 17.71 -12.79
C MET A 1 2.74 17.70 -12.43
N SER A 2 3.13 17.25 -11.23
CA SER A 2 4.54 17.23 -10.85
C SER A 2 5.29 16.11 -11.57
N TYR A 3 6.59 16.32 -11.80
CA TYR A 3 7.47 15.35 -12.42
C TYR A 3 7.46 14.00 -11.67
N ASP A 4 7.60 14.05 -10.34
CA ASP A 4 7.64 12.84 -9.51
C ASP A 4 6.36 12.01 -9.57
N ALA A 5 5.19 12.66 -9.60
CA ALA A 5 3.91 11.95 -9.68
C ALA A 5 3.72 11.27 -11.04
N VAL A 6 4.17 11.91 -12.12
CA VAL A 6 4.14 11.32 -13.47
C VAL A 6 5.15 10.18 -13.57
N TRP A 7 6.37 10.38 -13.07
CA TRP A 7 7.43 9.38 -13.04
C TRP A 7 6.99 8.11 -12.30
N SER A 8 6.44 8.25 -11.08
CA SER A 8 5.95 7.10 -10.31
C SER A 8 4.82 6.38 -11.03
N SER A 9 3.88 7.14 -11.63
CA SER A 9 2.76 6.57 -12.39
C SER A 9 3.20 5.72 -13.59
N VAL A 10 4.28 6.11 -14.27
CA VAL A 10 4.85 5.30 -15.36
C VAL A 10 5.43 3.99 -14.82
N ILE A 11 6.19 4.03 -13.72
CA ILE A 11 6.79 2.84 -13.13
C ILE A 11 5.72 1.86 -12.64
N GLU A 12 4.71 2.37 -11.92
CA GLU A 12 3.57 1.57 -11.43
C GLU A 12 2.83 0.90 -12.58
N LEU A 13 2.55 1.65 -13.66
CA LEU A 13 1.92 1.12 -14.86
C LEU A 13 2.72 -0.04 -15.46
N PHE A 14 4.04 0.13 -15.62
CA PHE A 14 4.89 -0.91 -16.22
C PHE A 14 4.96 -2.15 -15.31
N ALA A 15 5.04 -1.95 -13.99
CA ALA A 15 5.05 -3.04 -13.02
C ALA A 15 3.74 -3.85 -13.06
N GLU A 16 2.58 -3.18 -13.08
CA GLU A 16 1.26 -3.84 -13.15
C GLU A 16 1.04 -4.61 -14.45
N ARG A 17 1.58 -4.10 -15.56
CA ARG A 17 1.52 -4.76 -16.88
C ARG A 17 2.59 -5.85 -17.03
N ASN A 18 3.42 -6.07 -16.02
CA ASN A 18 4.57 -6.96 -16.06
C ASN A 18 5.50 -6.67 -17.25
N TRP A 19 5.68 -5.39 -17.57
CA TRP A 19 6.60 -4.92 -18.59
C TRP A 19 7.97 -4.65 -17.97
N ASN A 20 8.92 -5.53 -18.28
CA ASN A 20 10.25 -5.49 -17.66
C ASN A 20 11.01 -4.22 -18.05
N ILE A 21 11.38 -3.43 -17.05
CA ILE A 21 12.17 -2.21 -17.23
C ILE A 21 13.66 -2.58 -17.22
N SER A 22 14.33 -2.33 -18.34
CA SER A 22 15.76 -2.61 -18.52
C SER A 22 16.67 -1.54 -17.92
N ASN A 23 16.24 -0.27 -17.99
CA ASN A 23 16.99 0.87 -17.49
C ASN A 23 16.05 1.99 -17.05
N MET A 24 16.44 2.68 -15.97
CA MET A 24 15.76 3.86 -15.43
C MET A 24 16.78 4.89 -15.00
N ALA A 25 16.73 6.07 -15.61
CA ALA A 25 17.58 7.20 -15.27
C ALA A 25 16.71 8.41 -14.90
N LYS A 26 16.31 8.48 -13.61
CA LYS A 26 15.36 9.48 -13.09
C LYS A 26 15.83 10.92 -13.28
N ASP A 27 17.14 11.16 -13.27
CA ASP A 27 17.76 12.46 -13.54
C ASP A 27 17.55 12.93 -14.99
N SER A 28 17.63 12.01 -15.96
CA SER A 28 17.39 12.29 -17.38
C SER A 28 15.92 12.16 -17.80
N GLY A 29 15.10 11.52 -16.97
CA GLY A 29 13.71 11.20 -17.26
C GLY A 29 13.52 10.04 -18.23
N LEU A 30 14.54 9.22 -18.47
CA LEU A 30 14.49 8.11 -19.41
C LEU A 30 14.15 6.77 -18.73
N ILE A 31 13.19 6.05 -19.29
CA ILE A 31 12.85 4.67 -18.96
C ILE A 31 12.87 3.86 -20.26
N THR A 32 13.59 2.73 -20.28
CA THR A 32 13.64 1.84 -21.45
C THR A 32 13.36 0.40 -21.06
N THR A 33 12.76 -0.36 -21.97
CA THR A 33 12.55 -1.80 -21.81
C THR A 33 13.37 -2.59 -22.82
N ASP A 34 13.62 -3.85 -22.49
CA ASP A 34 14.03 -4.83 -23.48
C ASP A 34 12.85 -5.23 -24.38
N TRP A 35 13.15 -6.02 -25.41
CA TRP A 35 12.14 -6.64 -26.24
C TRP A 35 11.35 -7.67 -25.44
N MET A 36 10.04 -7.51 -25.41
CA MET A 36 9.10 -8.40 -24.73
C MET A 36 8.17 -9.04 -25.75
N SER A 37 7.88 -10.33 -25.58
CA SER A 37 6.91 -11.03 -26.42
C SER A 37 5.49 -10.55 -26.12
N ILE A 38 4.71 -10.34 -27.16
CA ILE A 38 3.28 -10.02 -27.11
C ILE A 38 2.53 -10.93 -28.09
N ASP A 39 1.20 -10.90 -28.00
CA ASP A 39 0.35 -11.66 -28.91
C ASP A 39 0.63 -11.32 -30.37
N ASN A 40 0.61 -12.36 -31.22
CA ASN A 40 0.92 -12.24 -32.63
C ASN A 40 -0.08 -11.33 -33.38
N ASP A 41 -1.34 -11.34 -32.93
CA ASP A 41 -2.44 -10.55 -33.49
C ASP A 41 -2.64 -9.23 -32.70
N THR A 42 -1.57 -8.46 -32.56
CA THR A 42 -1.63 -7.20 -31.84
C THR A 42 -2.28 -6.09 -32.69
N PRO A 43 -3.31 -5.38 -32.20
CA PRO A 43 -3.89 -4.25 -32.92
C PRO A 43 -2.98 -3.01 -32.92
N PHE A 44 -1.86 -3.02 -32.18
CA PHE A 44 -1.01 -1.85 -31.95
C PHE A 44 0.05 -1.61 -33.02
N ALA A 45 0.30 -2.58 -33.89
CA ALA A 45 1.34 -2.48 -34.93
C ALA A 45 0.79 -2.81 -36.32
N ASP A 46 1.44 -2.25 -37.34
CA ASP A 46 1.35 -2.68 -38.73
C ASP A 46 2.68 -3.31 -39.14
N CYS A 47 2.66 -4.62 -39.39
CA CYS A 47 3.81 -5.39 -39.85
C CYS A 47 3.70 -5.74 -41.35
N GLY A 48 2.72 -5.19 -42.05
CA GLY A 48 2.32 -5.64 -43.38
C GLY A 48 1.73 -7.06 -43.38
N GLY A 49 1.17 -7.46 -44.53
CA GLY A 49 0.61 -8.80 -44.71
C GLY A 49 1.64 -9.92 -44.53
N SER A 50 1.19 -11.08 -44.06
CA SER A 50 2.04 -12.28 -43.92
C SER A 50 2.43 -12.89 -45.26
N GLY A 51 1.61 -12.72 -46.30
CA GLY A 51 1.85 -13.31 -47.62
C GLY A 51 2.00 -14.83 -47.53
N ILE A 52 3.13 -15.34 -48.00
CA ILE A 52 3.51 -16.77 -47.91
C ILE A 52 4.32 -17.12 -46.65
N THR A 53 4.53 -16.17 -45.74
CA THR A 53 5.33 -16.35 -44.51
C THR A 53 4.46 -16.68 -43.30
N SER A 54 4.96 -17.50 -42.38
CA SER A 54 4.31 -17.78 -41.09
C SER A 54 4.86 -16.85 -39.99
N VAL A 55 3.97 -16.30 -39.16
CA VAL A 55 4.33 -15.47 -38.00
C VAL A 55 4.50 -16.37 -36.78
N HIS A 56 5.66 -16.30 -36.11
CA HIS A 56 5.99 -17.12 -34.95
C HIS A 56 5.99 -16.34 -33.63
N GLY A 57 6.22 -15.03 -33.67
CA GLY A 57 6.28 -14.19 -32.48
C GLY A 57 6.24 -12.72 -32.83
N THR A 58 5.52 -11.91 -32.05
CA THR A 58 5.61 -10.45 -32.08
C THR A 58 6.30 -9.97 -30.80
N GLN A 59 7.16 -8.97 -30.93
CA GLN A 59 7.84 -8.35 -29.81
C GLN A 59 7.64 -6.83 -29.81
N ILE A 60 7.59 -6.26 -28.62
CA ILE A 60 7.49 -4.82 -28.36
C ILE A 60 8.63 -4.37 -27.45
N ARG A 61 9.08 -3.12 -27.62
CA ARG A 61 9.92 -2.41 -26.65
C ARG A 61 9.46 -0.97 -26.50
N PHE A 62 9.74 -0.37 -25.35
CA PHE A 62 9.36 1.00 -25.02
C PHE A 62 10.59 1.85 -24.72
N ASN A 63 10.56 3.10 -25.18
CA ASN A 63 11.41 4.19 -24.73
C ASN A 63 10.50 5.33 -24.26
N VAL A 64 10.45 5.56 -22.95
CA VAL A 64 9.63 6.59 -22.32
C VAL A 64 10.54 7.70 -21.82
N LEU A 65 10.20 8.94 -22.18
CA LEU A 65 10.90 10.14 -21.74
C LEU A 65 9.93 11.04 -20.98
N VAL A 66 10.22 11.30 -19.72
CA VAL A 66 9.48 12.22 -18.86
C VAL A 66 10.30 13.49 -18.71
N LYS A 67 9.73 14.66 -19.00
CA LYS A 67 10.42 15.95 -18.89
C LYS A 67 9.59 16.92 -18.08
N ALA A 68 10.21 17.53 -17.08
CA ALA A 68 9.67 18.74 -16.46
C ALA A 68 9.77 19.90 -17.47
N LEU A 69 8.66 20.60 -17.66
CA LEU A 69 8.54 21.85 -18.39
C LEU A 69 8.01 22.91 -17.41
N ASP A 70 8.16 24.19 -17.70
CA ASP A 70 7.76 25.26 -16.76
C ASP A 70 6.30 25.12 -16.28
N GLY A 71 6.14 24.64 -15.05
CA GLY A 71 4.84 24.38 -14.42
C GLY A 71 4.11 23.10 -14.89
N ASN A 72 4.67 22.30 -15.80
CA ASN A 72 4.04 21.08 -16.28
C ASN A 72 5.02 19.91 -16.48
N THR A 73 4.49 18.72 -16.76
CA THR A 73 5.32 17.55 -17.09
C THR A 73 4.86 17.00 -18.43
N SER A 74 5.81 16.81 -19.35
CA SER A 74 5.58 16.16 -20.64
C SER A 74 6.05 14.71 -20.56
N VAL A 75 5.27 13.80 -21.12
CA VAL A 75 5.65 12.41 -21.34
C VAL A 75 5.77 12.23 -22.85
N MET A 76 6.75 11.48 -23.30
CA MET A 76 6.87 11.01 -24.67
C MET A 76 7.09 9.51 -24.64
N VAL A 77 6.26 8.75 -25.35
CA VAL A 77 6.38 7.30 -25.47
C VAL A 77 6.72 6.98 -26.91
N ASN A 78 7.85 6.32 -27.12
CA ASN A 78 8.19 5.72 -28.41
C ASN A 78 8.17 4.20 -28.25
N THR A 79 7.54 3.51 -29.20
CA THR A 79 7.56 2.04 -29.22
C THR A 79 8.26 1.51 -30.45
N GLY A 80 8.92 0.37 -30.27
CA GLY A 80 9.42 -0.45 -31.38
C GLY A 80 8.66 -1.77 -31.40
N PHE A 81 8.30 -2.21 -32.60
CA PHE A 81 7.67 -3.51 -32.83
C PHE A 81 8.49 -4.31 -33.82
N ARG A 82 8.56 -5.62 -33.63
CA ARG A 82 9.14 -6.54 -34.62
C ARG A 82 8.47 -7.91 -34.57
N GLN A 83 8.44 -8.59 -35.70
CA GLN A 83 7.89 -9.94 -35.84
C GLN A 83 8.96 -10.93 -36.28
N LEU A 84 8.98 -12.09 -35.64
CA LEU A 84 9.69 -13.27 -36.12
C LEU A 84 8.82 -13.97 -37.17
N ARG A 85 9.27 -13.96 -38.42
CA ARG A 85 8.60 -14.62 -39.55
C ARG A 85 9.46 -15.74 -40.10
N SER A 86 8.82 -16.77 -40.67
CA SER A 86 9.51 -17.87 -41.34
C SER A 86 9.00 -18.06 -42.77
N PHE A 87 9.91 -18.37 -43.68
CA PHE A 87 9.63 -18.83 -45.03
C PHE A 87 10.70 -19.83 -45.44
N ASP A 88 10.29 -21.00 -45.96
CA ASP A 88 11.21 -22.07 -46.37
C ASP A 88 12.24 -22.44 -45.28
N ASN A 89 11.75 -22.58 -44.04
CA ASN A 89 12.56 -22.84 -42.83
C ASN A 89 13.60 -21.77 -42.46
N VAL A 90 13.60 -20.61 -43.12
CA VAL A 90 14.46 -19.48 -42.77
C VAL A 90 13.67 -18.48 -41.92
N GLN A 91 14.14 -18.25 -40.70
CA GLN A 91 13.56 -17.27 -39.79
C GLN A 91 14.22 -15.89 -39.95
N ARG A 92 13.40 -14.83 -39.96
CA ARG A 92 13.86 -13.44 -40.00
C ARG A 92 13.02 -12.56 -39.09
N MET A 93 13.68 -11.57 -38.48
CA MET A 93 13.00 -10.48 -37.80
C MET A 93 12.60 -9.41 -38.82
N VAL A 94 11.35 -8.98 -38.77
CA VAL A 94 10.81 -7.88 -39.58
C VAL A 94 10.37 -6.78 -38.63
N ASP A 95 10.88 -5.57 -38.83
CA ASP A 95 10.44 -4.42 -38.05
C ASP A 95 9.02 -4.00 -38.48
N CYS A 96 8.21 -3.61 -37.50
CA CYS A 96 6.84 -3.17 -37.71
C CYS A 96 6.69 -1.70 -37.31
N THR A 97 5.71 -1.03 -37.90
CA THR A 97 5.38 0.36 -37.60
C THR A 97 4.32 0.41 -36.52
N SER A 98 4.53 1.24 -35.48
CA SER A 98 3.49 1.49 -34.48
C SER A 98 2.29 2.22 -35.10
N LYS A 99 1.08 1.85 -34.68
CA LYS A 99 -0.16 2.57 -35.01
C LYS A 99 -0.49 3.68 -34.01
N GLY A 100 0.32 3.87 -32.97
CA GLY A 100 0.10 4.88 -31.92
C GLY A 100 -0.88 4.46 -30.82
N GLY A 101 -1.53 3.31 -30.94
CA GLY A 101 -2.58 2.89 -30.01
C GLY A 101 -2.07 2.57 -28.61
N VAL A 102 -0.92 1.92 -28.48
CA VAL A 102 -0.32 1.59 -27.17
C VAL A 102 0.27 2.84 -26.51
N GLU A 103 0.82 3.76 -27.28
CA GLU A 103 1.33 5.05 -26.80
C GLU A 103 0.18 5.87 -26.22
N GLN A 104 -0.93 5.99 -26.94
CA GLN A 104 -2.14 6.69 -26.47
C GLN A 104 -2.70 6.03 -25.20
N LEU A 105 -2.71 4.70 -25.13
CA LEU A 105 -3.12 3.98 -23.92
C LEU A 105 -2.23 4.37 -22.73
N ILE A 106 -0.90 4.28 -22.87
CA ILE A 106 0.05 4.65 -21.82
C ILE A 106 -0.15 6.11 -21.40
N HIS A 107 -0.29 7.03 -22.36
CA HIS A 107 -0.55 8.45 -22.06
C HIS A 107 -1.80 8.65 -21.22
N SER A 108 -2.91 7.99 -21.59
CA SER A 108 -4.18 8.12 -20.88
C SER A 108 -4.12 7.55 -19.46
N GLU A 109 -3.48 6.39 -19.27
CA GLU A 109 -3.34 5.76 -17.97
C GLU A 109 -2.42 6.55 -17.04
N VAL A 110 -1.27 7.01 -17.55
CA VAL A 110 -0.32 7.82 -16.76
C VAL A 110 -0.97 9.13 -16.34
N ALA A 111 -1.72 9.79 -17.23
CA ALA A 111 -2.42 11.04 -16.89
C ALA A 111 -3.48 10.82 -15.79
N SER A 112 -4.25 9.72 -15.88
CA SER A 112 -5.26 9.36 -14.87
C SER A 112 -4.62 9.10 -13.50
N ARG A 113 -3.56 8.28 -13.46
CA ARG A 113 -2.82 7.94 -12.22
C ARG A 113 -2.14 9.15 -11.61
N ALA A 114 -1.45 9.97 -12.42
CA ALA A 114 -0.79 11.17 -11.93
C ALA A 114 -1.80 12.16 -11.31
N ALA A 115 -3.01 12.26 -11.87
CA ALA A 115 -4.09 13.05 -11.29
C ALA A 115 -4.60 12.47 -9.96
N GLN A 116 -4.69 11.14 -9.83
CA GLN A 116 -5.06 10.48 -8.57
C GLN A 116 -3.98 10.68 -7.50
N ASN A 117 -2.72 10.44 -7.85
CA ASN A 117 -1.58 10.61 -6.94
C ASN A 117 -1.50 12.06 -6.43
N ALA A 118 -1.70 13.05 -7.30
CA ALA A 118 -1.75 14.46 -6.90
C ALA A 118 -2.88 14.79 -5.89
N ARG A 119 -4.02 14.07 -5.93
CA ARG A 119 -5.10 14.24 -4.95
C ARG A 119 -4.72 13.70 -3.59
N VAL A 120 -4.03 12.57 -3.54
CA VAL A 120 -3.54 11.98 -2.29
C VAL A 120 -2.46 12.87 -1.64
N THR A 121 -1.64 13.54 -2.45
CA THR A 121 -0.57 14.42 -1.94
C THR A 121 -1.03 15.85 -1.60
N THR A 122 -2.29 16.23 -1.88
CA THR A 122 -2.78 17.51 -1.38
C THR A 122 -2.78 17.42 0.15
N PRO A 123 -2.10 18.31 0.88
CA PRO A 123 -2.11 18.29 2.33
C PRO A 123 -3.56 18.44 2.75
N GLN A 124 -4.21 17.33 3.11
CA GLN A 124 -5.46 17.39 3.81
C GLN A 124 -5.16 18.25 5.03
N PRO A 125 -5.80 19.42 5.20
CA PRO A 125 -5.55 20.27 6.36
C PRO A 125 -5.66 19.35 7.55
N ALA A 126 -4.54 19.18 8.27
CA ALA A 126 -4.42 18.15 9.28
C ALA A 126 -5.66 18.26 10.16
N ALA A 127 -6.53 17.24 10.10
CA ALA A 127 -7.56 17.13 11.09
C ALA A 127 -6.81 17.23 12.44
N PRO A 128 -7.30 18.02 13.41
CA PRO A 128 -6.61 18.15 14.68
C PRO A 128 -6.31 16.73 15.15
N VAL A 129 -5.02 16.42 15.33
CA VAL A 129 -4.59 15.12 15.83
C VAL A 129 -5.25 15.00 17.19
N VAL A 130 -6.31 14.22 17.28
CA VAL A 130 -7.00 13.95 18.53
C VAL A 130 -6.11 12.95 19.25
N VAL A 131 -5.12 13.47 19.98
CA VAL A 131 -4.27 12.66 20.86
C VAL A 131 -5.20 12.02 21.88
N THR A 132 -5.45 10.73 21.70
CA THR A 132 -6.38 10.00 22.55
C THR A 132 -5.66 9.69 23.87
N ARG A 133 -5.99 10.42 24.93
CA ARG A 133 -5.37 10.22 26.25
C ARG A 133 -6.00 9.03 26.96
N PHE A 134 -5.17 8.15 27.51
CA PHE A 134 -5.61 7.04 28.35
C PHE A 134 -5.10 7.21 29.78
N TYR A 135 -5.89 6.73 30.72
CA TYR A 135 -5.60 6.70 32.14
C TYR A 135 -5.52 5.25 32.59
N CYS A 136 -4.41 4.88 33.23
CA CYS A 136 -4.13 3.51 33.66
C CYS A 136 -3.96 3.42 35.17
N THR A 137 -4.41 2.31 35.75
CA THR A 137 -4.15 1.88 37.13
C THR A 137 -3.82 0.38 37.13
N ALA A 138 -2.99 -0.07 38.05
CA ALA A 138 -2.63 -1.48 38.19
C ALA A 138 -2.46 -1.88 39.66
N ALA A 139 -2.61 -3.15 39.97
CA ALA A 139 -2.28 -3.70 41.27
C ALA A 139 -0.74 -3.77 41.43
N PRO A 140 -0.14 -3.19 42.48
CA PRO A 140 1.31 -3.25 42.72
C PRO A 140 1.84 -4.69 42.82
N ALA A 141 1.07 -5.57 43.44
CA ALA A 141 1.43 -6.97 43.65
C ALA A 141 1.31 -7.83 42.38
N ASP A 142 0.47 -7.43 41.43
CA ASP A 142 0.25 -8.17 40.18
C ASP A 142 -0.08 -7.20 39.03
N PRO A 143 0.90 -6.86 38.18
CA PRO A 143 0.69 -5.92 37.08
C PRO A 143 -0.23 -6.48 35.97
N THR A 144 -0.59 -7.77 36.01
CA THR A 144 -1.60 -8.33 35.09
C THR A 144 -3.02 -7.87 35.44
N HIS A 145 -3.23 -7.49 36.71
CA HIS A 145 -4.45 -6.83 37.17
C HIS A 145 -4.33 -5.32 36.94
N SER A 146 -4.58 -4.90 35.70
CA SER A 146 -4.60 -3.49 35.31
C SER A 146 -5.94 -3.11 34.70
N ALA A 147 -6.29 -1.83 34.84
CA ALA A 147 -7.46 -1.25 34.22
C ALA A 147 -7.12 0.01 33.43
N CYS A 148 -7.80 0.19 32.30
CA CYS A 148 -7.73 1.37 31.46
C CYS A 148 -9.03 2.17 31.48
N ALA A 149 -8.95 3.50 31.33
CA ALA A 149 -10.08 4.32 30.91
C ALA A 149 -9.67 5.47 29.98
N ARG A 150 -10.62 5.98 29.20
CA ARG A 150 -10.45 7.18 28.35
C ARG A 150 -10.54 8.50 29.12
N THR A 151 -10.94 8.46 30.39
CA THR A 151 -11.09 9.64 31.24
C THR A 151 -10.55 9.37 32.65
N ALA A 152 -10.05 10.41 33.32
CA ALA A 152 -9.56 10.29 34.69
C ALA A 152 -10.65 9.78 35.65
N ALA A 153 -11.90 10.25 35.48
CA ALA A 153 -13.04 9.79 36.28
C ALA A 153 -13.36 8.31 36.03
N GLY A 154 -13.29 7.86 34.77
CA GLY A 154 -13.44 6.44 34.43
C GLY A 154 -12.36 5.58 35.09
N CYS A 155 -11.11 6.05 35.06
CA CYS A 155 -10.01 5.33 35.70
C CYS A 155 -10.19 5.30 37.22
N ALA A 156 -10.58 6.40 37.87
CA ALA A 156 -10.80 6.43 39.32
C ALA A 156 -11.87 5.42 39.77
N LYS A 157 -12.94 5.25 38.97
CA LYS A 157 -13.94 4.21 39.21
C LYS A 157 -13.32 2.81 39.11
N ARG A 158 -12.58 2.54 38.04
CA ARG A 158 -11.90 1.24 37.84
C ARG A 158 -10.84 0.97 38.93
N GLN A 159 -10.15 1.99 39.41
CA GLN A 159 -9.21 1.89 40.52
C GLN A 159 -9.92 1.44 41.80
N ALA A 160 -11.10 2.02 42.10
CA ALA A 160 -11.88 1.60 43.27
C ALA A 160 -12.35 0.14 43.16
N ASP A 161 -12.81 -0.27 41.96
CA ASP A 161 -13.18 -1.66 41.68
C ASP A 161 -11.98 -2.61 41.88
N LEU A 162 -10.79 -2.19 41.43
CA LEU A 162 -9.55 -2.95 41.58
C LEU A 162 -9.14 -3.07 43.06
N VAL A 163 -9.16 -1.98 43.82
CA VAL A 163 -8.90 -2.00 45.28
C VAL A 163 -9.88 -2.90 46.01
N ALA A 164 -11.16 -2.90 45.63
CA ALA A 164 -12.15 -3.79 46.22
C ALA A 164 -11.86 -5.27 45.93
N ALA A 165 -11.29 -5.57 44.75
CA ALA A 165 -10.99 -6.93 44.33
C ALA A 165 -9.67 -7.48 44.91
N VAL A 166 -8.60 -6.69 44.94
CA VAL A 166 -7.24 -7.16 45.29
C VAL A 166 -6.62 -6.47 46.51
N GLY A 167 -7.28 -5.45 47.06
CA GLY A 167 -6.85 -4.75 48.28
C GLY A 167 -6.00 -3.51 48.05
N ASP A 168 -5.32 -3.39 46.90
CA ASP A 168 -4.50 -2.23 46.56
C ASP A 168 -4.49 -1.92 45.04
N ALA A 169 -4.22 -0.67 44.69
CA ALA A 169 -4.06 -0.23 43.31
C ALA A 169 -3.23 1.06 43.24
N THR A 170 -2.43 1.21 42.19
CA THR A 170 -1.70 2.45 41.93
C THR A 170 -2.67 3.58 41.60
N PRO A 171 -2.36 4.85 41.94
CA PRO A 171 -3.12 5.99 41.46
C PRO A 171 -3.25 5.98 39.94
N CYS A 172 -4.39 6.45 39.45
CA CYS A 172 -4.60 6.65 38.01
C CYS A 172 -3.56 7.63 37.44
N ALA A 173 -2.77 7.16 36.49
CA ALA A 173 -1.78 7.95 35.80
C ALA A 173 -2.17 8.12 34.33
N GLU A 174 -2.05 9.34 33.81
CA GLU A 174 -2.18 9.63 32.38
C GLU A 174 -0.99 9.01 31.63
N GLN A 175 -1.28 8.28 30.56
CA GLN A 175 -0.29 7.60 29.75
C GLN A 175 -0.48 7.99 28.29
N ASN A 176 0.52 8.70 27.76
CA ASN A 176 0.52 9.15 26.35
C ASN A 176 0.91 8.04 25.37
N ALA A 177 1.36 6.89 25.86
CA ALA A 177 1.81 5.74 25.07
C ALA A 177 1.10 4.43 25.43
N ALA A 178 0.08 4.49 26.30
CA ALA A 178 -0.65 3.29 26.67
C ALA A 178 -1.60 2.85 25.55
N VAL A 179 -1.76 1.53 25.45
CA VAL A 179 -2.68 0.87 24.53
C VAL A 179 -3.67 0.08 25.35
N CYS A 180 -4.96 0.30 25.11
CA CYS A 180 -6.01 -0.37 25.86
C CYS A 180 -6.55 -1.55 25.04
N PHE A 181 -6.42 -2.73 25.64
CA PHE A 181 -6.97 -3.97 25.12
C PHE A 181 -8.35 -4.17 25.75
N ALA A 182 -9.37 -4.42 24.95
CA ALA A 182 -10.72 -4.67 25.45
C ALA A 182 -11.23 -6.02 24.95
N ALA A 183 -11.56 -6.94 25.85
CA ALA A 183 -12.14 -8.23 25.53
C ALA A 183 -13.39 -8.49 26.37
N THR A 184 -14.29 -9.32 25.87
CA THR A 184 -15.46 -9.81 26.58
C THR A 184 -15.28 -11.29 26.84
N THR A 185 -15.37 -11.71 28.09
CA THR A 185 -15.33 -13.13 28.45
C THR A 185 -16.57 -13.86 27.95
N THR A 186 -16.58 -15.19 27.98
CA THR A 186 -17.77 -15.99 27.68
C THR A 186 -18.93 -15.74 28.65
N GLU A 187 -18.64 -15.26 29.86
CA GLU A 187 -19.60 -14.83 30.88
C GLU A 187 -20.12 -13.39 30.66
N GLY A 188 -19.66 -12.70 29.62
CA GLY A 188 -20.08 -11.33 29.30
C GLY A 188 -19.33 -10.23 30.06
N VAL A 189 -18.26 -10.55 30.78
CA VAL A 189 -17.47 -9.57 31.54
C VAL A 189 -16.50 -8.86 30.59
N ALA A 190 -16.59 -7.53 30.53
CA ALA A 190 -15.65 -6.71 29.77
C ALA A 190 -14.35 -6.49 30.57
N ILE A 191 -13.23 -6.98 30.04
CA ILE A 191 -11.88 -6.79 30.57
C ILE A 191 -11.19 -5.74 29.72
N GLU A 192 -10.74 -4.66 30.37
CA GLU A 192 -9.95 -3.60 29.74
C GLU A 192 -8.58 -3.52 30.41
N SER A 193 -7.52 -3.97 29.75
CA SER A 193 -6.16 -3.96 30.30
C SER A 193 -5.28 -2.88 29.64
N CYS A 194 -4.43 -2.25 30.44
CA CYS A 194 -3.45 -1.28 29.96
C CYS A 194 -2.14 -1.97 29.59
N HIS A 195 -1.60 -1.63 28.42
CA HIS A 195 -0.28 -2.10 27.99
C HIS A 195 0.64 -0.91 27.66
N PRO A 196 1.94 -0.99 28.00
CA PRO A 196 2.88 0.11 27.81
C PRO A 196 3.29 0.34 26.35
N THR A 197 3.02 -0.60 25.45
CA THR A 197 3.33 -0.52 24.02
C THR A 197 2.29 -1.26 23.20
N LEU A 198 2.15 -0.89 21.92
CA LEU A 198 1.31 -1.61 20.96
C LEU A 198 1.73 -3.07 20.81
N ASN A 199 3.02 -3.35 20.79
CA ASN A 199 3.54 -4.72 20.69
C ASN A 199 3.15 -5.58 21.90
N ALA A 200 3.21 -5.02 23.12
CA ALA A 200 2.76 -5.74 24.32
C ALA A 200 1.25 -6.03 24.28
N CYS A 201 0.45 -5.08 23.79
CA CYS A 201 -0.97 -5.28 23.57
C CYS A 201 -1.24 -6.36 22.50
N SER A 202 -0.58 -6.30 21.35
CA SER A 202 -0.78 -7.27 20.25
C SER A 202 -0.43 -8.70 20.68
N LYS A 203 0.62 -8.87 21.50
CA LYS A 203 0.95 -10.19 22.08
C LYS A 203 -0.17 -10.70 22.99
N GLN A 204 -0.77 -9.83 23.80
CA GLN A 204 -1.90 -10.20 24.64
C GLN A 204 -3.16 -10.52 23.82
N HIS A 205 -3.42 -9.77 22.74
CA HIS A 205 -4.49 -10.04 21.80
C HIS A 205 -4.35 -11.43 21.18
N GLN A 206 -3.19 -11.74 20.60
CA GLN A 206 -2.91 -13.05 20.01
C GLN A 206 -3.06 -14.19 21.02
N LYS A 207 -2.60 -13.98 22.27
CA LYS A 207 -2.77 -14.96 23.35
C LYS A 207 -4.25 -15.19 23.68
N SER A 208 -5.07 -14.15 23.65
CA SER A 208 -6.50 -14.22 23.97
C SER A 208 -7.30 -14.86 22.82
N GLU A 209 -6.93 -14.59 21.56
CA GLU A 209 -7.52 -15.26 20.39
C GLU A 209 -7.18 -16.76 20.34
N ALA A 210 -5.99 -17.14 20.82
CA ALA A 210 -5.57 -18.53 20.92
C ALA A 210 -6.32 -19.32 22.01
N ASP A 211 -7.08 -18.64 22.88
CA ASP A 211 -7.89 -19.26 23.94
C ASP A 211 -9.39 -18.88 23.80
N PRO A 212 -10.09 -19.46 22.81
CA PRO A 212 -11.50 -19.16 22.55
C PRO A 212 -12.44 -19.65 23.68
N ALA A 213 -11.97 -20.48 24.61
CA ALA A 213 -12.77 -20.91 25.75
C ALA A 213 -12.99 -19.77 26.76
N SER A 214 -12.06 -18.80 26.79
CA SER A 214 -12.04 -17.71 27.78
C SER A 214 -12.68 -16.42 27.28
N PHE A 215 -12.77 -16.20 25.95
CA PHE A 215 -13.23 -14.93 25.36
C PHE A 215 -14.28 -15.12 24.26
N SER A 216 -15.38 -14.38 24.36
CA SER A 216 -16.45 -14.36 23.35
C SER A 216 -16.25 -13.28 22.29
N LYS A 217 -15.52 -12.20 22.62
CA LYS A 217 -15.19 -11.11 21.70
C LYS A 217 -13.89 -10.44 22.10
N VAL A 218 -12.97 -10.29 21.15
CA VAL A 218 -11.73 -9.53 21.35
C VAL A 218 -11.80 -8.27 20.49
N THR A 219 -11.64 -7.10 21.12
CA THR A 219 -11.54 -5.81 20.43
C THR A 219 -10.06 -5.46 20.33
N GLY A 220 -9.64 -5.04 19.14
CA GLY A 220 -8.24 -4.75 18.85
C GLY A 220 -7.60 -3.72 19.79
N CYS A 221 -6.28 -3.71 19.80
CA CYS A 221 -5.46 -2.77 20.54
C CYS A 221 -5.71 -1.32 20.09
N VAL A 222 -6.25 -0.47 20.96
CA VAL A 222 -6.45 0.96 20.66
C VAL A 222 -5.31 1.76 21.30
N GLY A 223 -4.43 2.30 20.47
CA GLY A 223 -3.33 3.16 20.90
C GLY A 223 -3.73 4.63 21.00
N ALA A 224 -2.93 5.40 21.75
CA ALA A 224 -2.87 6.84 21.60
C ALA A 224 -2.08 7.14 20.30
N GLU A 225 -2.78 7.34 19.19
CA GLU A 225 -2.18 7.89 17.96
C GLU A 225 -2.02 9.41 18.04
#